data_AF-A0AAW6MD82-F1
#
_entry.id   AF-A0AAW6MD82-F1
#
_cell.length_a   1.000
_cell.length_b   1.000
_cell.length_c   1.000
_cell.angle_alpha   90.00
_cell.angle_beta   90.00
_cell.angle_gamma   90.00
#
_symmetry.space_group_name_H-M   'P 1'
#
loop_
_entity.id
_entity.type
_entity.pdbx_description
1 polymer ?
#
loop_
_entity_poly.entity_id
_entity_poly.type
_entity_poly.pdbx_seq_one_letter_code
_entity_poly.pdbx_strand_id
1 'polypeptide(L)'
;RTAAGDVMTYEYAGRLIVKETWRNGLALYFEYDGTVVGSRCVHTWGDGGIYDHKLTFREGVTEVLDSHGGLTVYHHRGGLVWKKVDANGGEHLWSYDDSRQ
;
A
#
# COMPACT_ATOMS: atom_id res chain seq x y z
N ARG A 1 9.43 -31.05 -12.45
CA ARG A 1 8.78 -29.73 -12.26
C ARG A 1 7.36 -29.86 -12.80
N THR A 2 6.35 -29.88 -11.93
CA THR A 2 4.94 -29.99 -12.34
C THR A 2 4.24 -28.65 -12.13
N ALA A 3 3.28 -28.36 -13.00
CA ALA A 3 2.50 -27.12 -13.06
C ALA A 3 1.48 -26.95 -11.91
N ALA A 4 1.76 -27.50 -10.72
CA ALA A 4 0.91 -27.46 -9.54
C ALA A 4 1.53 -26.71 -8.34
N GLY A 5 2.81 -26.29 -8.42
CA GLY A 5 3.54 -25.63 -7.33
C GLY A 5 3.57 -24.10 -7.39
N ASP A 6 2.86 -23.52 -8.34
CA ASP A 6 3.06 -22.14 -8.80
C ASP A 6 1.77 -21.32 -8.65
N VAL A 7 1.04 -21.57 -7.57
CA VAL A 7 -0.25 -20.95 -7.30
C VAL A 7 -0.05 -19.70 -6.46
N MET A 8 -0.71 -18.61 -6.83
CA MET A 8 -0.96 -17.50 -5.90
C MET A 8 -2.41 -17.59 -5.44
N THR A 9 -2.63 -17.45 -4.14
CA THR A 9 -3.96 -17.46 -3.54
C THR A 9 -4.28 -16.13 -2.89
N TYR A 10 -5.56 -15.81 -2.84
CA TYR A 10 -6.06 -14.56 -2.29
C TYR A 10 -7.22 -14.85 -1.34
N GLU A 11 -7.19 -14.25 -0.16
CA GLU A 11 -8.27 -14.35 0.83
C GLU A 11 -8.95 -12.99 0.94
N TYR A 12 -10.28 -12.99 1.10
CA TYR A 12 -11.10 -11.79 1.11
C TYR A 12 -11.99 -11.74 2.35
N ALA A 13 -12.11 -10.55 2.95
CA ALA A 13 -13.18 -10.21 3.86
C ALA A 13 -14.24 -9.41 3.09
N GLY A 14 -15.36 -10.06 2.76
CA GLY A 14 -16.36 -9.47 1.87
C GLY A 14 -15.78 -9.24 0.46
N ARG A 15 -15.59 -7.97 0.09
CA ARG A 15 -14.99 -7.56 -1.21
C ARG A 15 -13.60 -6.94 -1.07
N LEU A 16 -13.01 -7.00 0.12
CA LEU A 16 -11.67 -6.49 0.40
C LEU A 16 -10.70 -7.67 0.48
N ILE A 17 -9.60 -7.59 -0.26
CA ILE A 17 -8.50 -8.57 -0.15
C ILE A 17 -7.82 -8.39 1.20
N VAL A 18 -7.68 -9.44 2.00
CA VAL A 18 -7.03 -9.37 3.32
C VAL A 18 -5.73 -10.14 3.39
N LYS A 19 -5.49 -11.03 2.41
CA LYS A 19 -4.23 -11.76 2.31
C LYS A 19 -3.94 -12.19 0.87
N GLU A 20 -2.69 -12.10 0.48
CA GLU A 20 -2.14 -12.67 -0.75
C GLU A 20 -1.04 -13.65 -0.36
N THR A 21 -1.10 -14.90 -0.82
CA THR A 21 -0.02 -15.88 -0.66
C THR A 21 0.64 -16.13 -2.01
N TRP A 22 1.94 -15.85 -2.11
CA TRP A 22 2.73 -16.01 -3.31
C TRP A 22 3.16 -17.47 -3.53
N ARG A 23 3.69 -17.75 -4.72
CA ARG A 23 4.09 -19.11 -5.16
C ARG A 23 5.14 -19.76 -4.27
N ASN A 24 5.95 -18.96 -3.58
CA ASN A 24 6.98 -19.41 -2.65
C ASN A 24 6.46 -19.60 -1.21
N GLY A 25 5.16 -19.42 -0.98
CA GLY A 25 4.52 -19.54 0.34
C GLY A 25 4.57 -18.26 1.18
N LEU A 26 5.20 -17.18 0.71
CA LEU A 26 5.20 -15.90 1.40
C LEU A 26 3.80 -15.28 1.36
N ALA A 27 3.28 -14.85 2.51
CA ALA A 27 2.03 -14.12 2.60
C ALA A 27 2.27 -12.62 2.84
N LEU A 28 1.46 -11.79 2.17
CA LEU A 28 1.18 -10.40 2.54
C LEU A 28 -0.25 -10.29 3.06
N TYR A 29 -0.45 -9.42 4.03
CA TYR A 29 -1.69 -9.18 4.74
C TYR A 29 -2.06 -7.70 4.63
N PHE A 30 -3.36 -7.42 4.69
CA PHE A 30 -3.92 -6.08 4.49
C PHE A 30 -5.01 -5.81 5.53
N GLU A 31 -4.92 -4.65 6.19
CA GLU A 31 -5.94 -4.12 7.09
C GLU A 31 -6.56 -2.85 6.50
N TYR A 32 -7.85 -2.64 6.79
CA TYR A 32 -8.64 -1.53 6.26
C TYR A 32 -9.34 -0.76 7.36
N ASP A 33 -9.59 0.53 7.14
CA ASP A 33 -10.38 1.39 8.03
C ASP A 33 -11.90 1.16 7.98
N GLY A 34 -12.33 0.06 7.36
CA GLY A 34 -13.73 -0.35 7.27
C GLY A 34 -13.88 -1.68 6.53
N THR A 35 -15.11 -2.07 6.28
CA THR A 35 -15.46 -3.41 5.78
C THR A 35 -16.14 -3.42 4.41
N VAL A 36 -16.20 -2.27 3.73
CA VAL A 36 -16.95 -2.09 2.47
C VAL A 36 -16.02 -1.67 1.34
N VAL A 37 -16.47 -1.83 0.10
CA VAL A 37 -15.74 -1.33 -1.07
C VAL A 37 -15.55 0.18 -0.92
N GLY A 38 -14.31 0.64 -1.09
CA GLY A 38 -13.92 2.03 -0.88
C GLY A 38 -13.26 2.31 0.48
N SER A 39 -13.27 1.37 1.43
CA SER A 39 -12.42 1.44 2.62
C SER A 39 -10.95 1.50 2.23
N ARG A 40 -10.16 2.27 2.97
CA ARG A 40 -8.74 2.51 2.69
C ARG A 40 -7.90 1.50 3.43
N CYS A 41 -6.88 0.96 2.75
CA CYS A 41 -5.92 0.08 3.41
C CYS A 41 -4.99 0.91 4.31
N VAL A 42 -4.99 0.61 5.60
CA VAL A 42 -4.25 1.38 6.63
C VAL A 42 -3.02 0.65 7.15
N HIS A 43 -2.89 -0.65 6.88
CA HIS A 43 -1.72 -1.43 7.27
C HIS A 43 -1.49 -2.55 6.28
N THR A 44 -0.25 -2.72 5.84
CA THR A 44 0.22 -3.89 5.11
C THR A 44 1.39 -4.50 5.84
N TRP A 45 1.50 -5.83 5.87
CA TRP A 45 2.70 -6.51 6.35
C TRP A 45 2.81 -7.87 5.66
N GLY A 46 4.02 -8.43 5.60
CA GLY A 46 4.26 -9.80 5.17
C GLY A 46 4.75 -10.69 6.30
N ASP A 47 4.91 -11.98 6.01
CA ASP A 47 5.46 -12.92 6.98
C ASP A 47 6.82 -12.43 7.53
N GLY A 48 7.01 -12.55 8.83
CA GLY A 48 8.22 -12.05 9.50
C GLY A 48 8.32 -10.52 9.58
N GLY A 49 7.24 -9.78 9.30
CA GLY A 49 7.19 -8.31 9.42
C GLY A 49 7.84 -7.58 8.25
N ILE A 50 8.09 -8.26 7.12
CA ILE A 50 8.57 -7.58 5.91
C ILE A 50 7.48 -6.66 5.37
N TYR A 51 7.86 -5.55 4.74
CA TYR A 51 6.91 -4.59 4.17
C TYR A 51 5.83 -4.12 5.15
N ASP A 52 6.11 -4.11 6.46
CA ASP A 52 5.23 -3.54 7.47
C ASP A 52 5.13 -2.02 7.27
N HIS A 53 4.00 -1.55 6.74
CA HIS A 53 3.73 -0.15 6.49
C HIS A 53 2.40 0.27 7.06
N LYS A 54 2.38 1.37 7.81
CA LYS A 54 1.16 1.97 8.35
C LYS A 54 0.84 3.26 7.60
N LEU A 55 -0.37 3.34 7.06
CA LEU A 55 -0.83 4.43 6.21
C LEU A 55 -1.84 5.30 6.95
N THR A 56 -1.59 6.60 6.98
CA THR A 56 -2.53 7.61 7.49
C THR A 56 -2.97 8.52 6.35
N PHE A 57 -4.28 8.56 6.12
CA PHE A 57 -4.87 9.37 5.06
C PHE A 57 -5.46 10.66 5.63
N ARG A 58 -5.02 11.79 5.08
CA ARG A 58 -5.49 13.13 5.38
C ARG A 58 -5.94 13.81 4.09
N GLU A 59 -6.57 14.97 4.21
CA GLU A 59 -6.94 15.75 3.03
C GLU A 59 -5.67 16.16 2.25
N GLY A 60 -5.58 15.70 1.00
CA GLY A 60 -4.47 15.99 0.09
C GLY A 60 -3.12 15.38 0.49
N VAL A 61 -3.06 14.54 1.53
CA VAL A 61 -1.81 13.95 2.03
C VAL A 61 -2.02 12.49 2.46
N THR A 62 -1.06 11.63 2.11
CA THR A 62 -0.92 10.29 2.68
C THR A 62 0.45 10.15 3.34
N GLU A 63 0.46 9.78 4.61
CA GLU A 63 1.66 9.48 5.42
C GLU A 63 1.85 7.97 5.46
N VAL A 64 3.06 7.49 5.18
CA VAL A 64 3.41 6.07 5.19
C VAL A 64 4.60 5.87 6.11
N LEU A 65 4.39 5.18 7.23
CA LEU A 65 5.43 4.79 8.18
C LEU A 65 5.90 3.38 7.86
N ASP A 66 7.19 3.19 7.56
CA ASP A 66 7.78 1.87 7.30
C ASP A 66 8.18 1.11 8.58
N SER A 67 8.63 -0.12 8.40
CA SER A 67 9.05 -1.03 9.47
C SER A 67 10.25 -0.54 10.29
N HIS A 68 11.01 0.44 9.80
CA HIS A 68 12.15 1.06 10.46
C HIS A 68 11.78 2.41 11.11
N GLY A 69 10.51 2.80 11.07
CA GLY A 69 10.05 4.10 11.55
C GLY A 69 10.33 5.25 10.58
N GLY A 70 10.72 4.96 9.34
CA GLY A 70 10.89 5.95 8.29
C GLY A 70 9.55 6.47 7.79
N LEU A 71 9.34 7.78 7.88
CA LEU A 71 8.12 8.42 7.40
C LEU A 71 8.31 8.92 5.96
N THR A 72 7.48 8.45 5.05
CA THR A 72 7.33 9.02 3.71
C THR A 72 6.00 9.73 3.59
N VAL A 73 6.00 10.96 3.06
CA VAL A 73 4.81 11.78 2.89
C VAL A 73 4.53 12.00 1.40
N TYR A 74 3.31 11.68 0.98
CA TYR A 74 2.82 11.88 -0.39
C TYR A 74 1.77 12.98 -0.40
N HIS A 75 1.98 14.04 -1.17
CA HIS A 75 0.99 15.08 -1.42
C HIS A 75 0.27 14.82 -2.73
N HIS A 76 -1.06 14.89 -2.71
CA HIS A 76 -1.88 14.57 -3.87
C HIS A 76 -3.06 15.53 -4.05
N ARG A 77 -3.53 15.64 -5.31
CA ARG A 77 -4.74 16.38 -5.71
C ARG A 77 -5.48 15.54 -6.74
N GLY A 78 -6.80 15.36 -6.59
CA GLY A 78 -7.56 14.49 -7.50
C GLY A 78 -7.10 13.03 -7.54
N GLY A 79 -6.41 12.55 -6.50
CA GLY A 79 -5.80 11.21 -6.46
C GLY A 79 -4.42 11.10 -7.13
N LEU A 80 -3.91 12.17 -7.73
CA LEU A 80 -2.56 12.21 -8.32
C LEU A 80 -1.53 12.78 -7.35
N VAL A 81 -0.42 12.07 -7.16
CA VAL A 81 0.71 12.48 -6.31
C VAL A 81 1.59 13.48 -7.07
N TRP A 82 1.69 14.71 -6.60
CA TRP A 82 2.57 15.72 -7.20
C TRP A 82 3.87 15.95 -6.42
N LYS A 83 3.92 15.54 -5.14
CA LYS A 83 5.13 15.59 -4.30
C LYS A 83 5.24 14.37 -3.41
N LYS A 84 6.47 13.85 -3.28
CA LYS A 84 6.86 12.86 -2.28
C LYS A 84 8.04 13.42 -1.49
N VAL A 85 8.00 13.30 -0.17
CA VAL A 85 9.14 13.51 0.72
C VAL A 85 9.45 12.18 1.37
N ASP A 86 10.64 11.64 1.14
CA ASP A 86 11.08 10.40 1.79
C ASP A 86 11.58 10.62 3.22
N ALA A 87 11.85 9.52 3.93
CA ALA A 87 12.30 9.54 5.32
C ALA A 87 13.63 10.26 5.55
N ASN A 88 14.45 10.46 4.51
CA ASN A 88 15.70 11.19 4.57
C ASN A 88 15.53 12.67 4.19
N GLY A 89 14.30 13.12 3.92
CA GLY A 89 13.99 14.47 3.47
C GLY A 89 14.19 14.68 1.96
N GLY A 90 14.44 13.62 1.20
CA GLY A 90 14.55 13.69 -0.26
C GLY A 90 13.20 14.05 -0.89
N GLU A 91 13.20 15.08 -1.74
CA GLU A 91 11.99 15.51 -2.43
C GLU A 91 11.95 15.02 -3.88
N HIS A 92 10.79 14.49 -4.27
CA HIS A 92 10.47 14.15 -5.65
C HIS A 92 9.20 14.88 -6.07
N LEU A 93 9.22 15.51 -7.24
CA LEU A 93 8.12 16.31 -7.78
C LEU A 93 7.69 15.75 -9.13
N TRP A 94 6.38 15.71 -9.36
CA TRP A 94 5.77 15.31 -10.62
C TRP A 94 4.84 16.40 -11.13
N SER A 95 4.83 16.59 -12.44
CA SER A 95 3.84 17.38 -13.16
C SER A 95 3.02 16.46 -14.06
N TYR A 96 1.72 16.70 -14.09
CA TYR A 96 0.79 16.00 -14.96
C TYR A 96 0.17 17.02 -15.91
N ASP A 97 -0.08 16.59 -17.14
CA ASP A 97 -0.88 17.37 -18.08
C ASP A 97 -2.35 17.44 -17.64
N ASP A 98 -3.07 18.43 -18.16
CA ASP A 98 -4.47 18.70 -17.81
C ASP A 98 -5.43 17.58 -18.24
N SER A 99 -5.01 16.64 -19.08
CA SER A 99 -5.85 15.49 -19.46
C SER A 99 -5.97 14.43 -18.37
N ARG A 100 -5.20 14.57 -17.28
CA ARG A 100 -5.16 13.63 -16.15
C ARG A 100 -5.69 14.19 -14.83
N GLN A 101 -6.19 15.44 -14.79
CA GLN A 101 -6.73 16.05 -13.57
C GLN A 101 -8.20 15.70 -13.31
#